data_AF-A0A2H6LRB8-F1
#
_entry.id   AF-A0A2H6LRB8-F1
#
_cell.length_a   1.000
_cell.length_b   1.000
_cell.length_c   1.000
_cell.angle_alpha   90.00
_cell.angle_beta   90.00
_cell.angle_gamma   90.00
#
_symmetry.space_group_name_H-M   'P 1'
#
loop_
_entity.id
_entity.type
_entity.pdbx_description
1 polymer ?
#
loop_
_entity_poly.entity_id
_entity_poly.type
_entity_poly.pdbx_seq_one_letter_code
_entity_poly.pdbx_strand_id
1 'polypeptide(L)'
;MGSRLRVFLTPQQDKTLFNLRTADVPQKVKDRASVIRLSAHGWYVEKIAAHFNWTEQTVREVLHKWKKLGLDGLWSKPGRGRKPKWTEADIKFLEECLEQEPRTYNSVQLAQKLEQERSINLSPDWLRRVLKKRGSFGNELGKATKENKTQYCNKSNRQT
;
A
#
# COMPACT_ATOMS: atom_id res chain seq x y z
N MET A 1 39.26 -12.27 -0.36
CA MET A 1 38.68 -12.71 0.93
C MET A 1 37.63 -11.69 1.33
N GLY A 2 36.34 -12.02 1.20
CA GLY A 2 35.24 -11.11 1.49
C GLY A 2 35.20 -10.61 2.93
N SER A 3 34.67 -9.41 3.11
CA SER A 3 34.48 -8.75 4.40
C SER A 3 33.59 -9.58 5.34
N ARG A 4 34.07 -9.85 6.56
CA ARG A 4 33.27 -10.46 7.63
C ARG A 4 32.41 -9.40 8.31
N LEU A 5 31.17 -9.21 7.85
CA LEU A 5 30.15 -8.52 8.65
C LEU A 5 29.55 -9.52 9.62
N ARG A 6 30.03 -9.52 10.86
CA ARG A 6 29.55 -10.41 11.92
C ARG A 6 28.45 -9.74 12.72
N VAL A 7 27.33 -10.44 12.88
CA VAL A 7 26.24 -10.04 13.78
C VAL A 7 26.33 -10.88 15.04
N PHE A 8 26.14 -10.25 16.19
CA PHE A 8 26.01 -10.94 17.47
C PHE A 8 24.53 -10.95 17.86
N LEU A 9 23.99 -12.14 18.10
CA LEU A 9 22.61 -12.35 18.52
C LEU A 9 22.57 -12.78 19.98
N THR A 10 21.60 -12.27 20.73
CA THR A 10 21.29 -12.84 22.03
C THR A 10 20.56 -14.18 21.86
N PRO A 11 20.59 -15.08 22.85
CA PRO A 11 19.84 -16.34 22.78
C PRO A 11 18.34 -16.15 22.56
N GLN A 12 17.77 -15.06 23.10
CA GLN A 12 16.37 -14.71 22.87
C GLN A 12 16.12 -14.29 21.41
N GLN A 13 16.98 -13.42 20.86
CA GLN A 13 16.88 -13.00 19.46
C GLN A 13 17.02 -14.17 18.49
N ASP A 14 17.96 -15.10 18.72
CA ASP A 14 18.12 -16.26 17.86
C ASP A 14 16.88 -17.17 17.88
N LYS A 15 16.29 -17.39 19.07
CA LYS A 15 15.01 -18.12 19.19
C LYS A 15 13.87 -17.42 18.43
N THR A 16 13.75 -16.09 18.57
CA THR A 16 12.74 -15.33 17.83
C THR A 16 12.92 -15.46 16.32
N LEU A 17 14.15 -15.28 15.82
CA LEU A 17 14.46 -15.41 14.40
C LEU A 17 14.24 -16.85 13.88
N PHE A 18 14.49 -17.86 14.70
CA PHE A 18 14.21 -19.26 14.38
C PHE A 18 12.70 -19.50 14.22
N ASN A 19 11.89 -18.99 15.16
CA ASN A 19 10.44 -19.15 15.16
C ASN A 19 9.75 -18.48 13.96
N LEU A 20 10.35 -17.43 13.38
CA LEU A 20 9.83 -16.78 12.17
C LEU A 20 9.77 -17.72 10.96
N ARG A 21 10.52 -18.83 10.95
CA ARG A 21 10.45 -19.83 9.87
C ARG A 21 9.06 -20.46 9.74
N THR A 22 8.43 -20.77 10.87
CA THR A 22 7.13 -21.43 10.95
C THR A 22 5.97 -20.46 11.08
N ALA A 23 6.23 -19.20 11.44
CA ALA A 23 5.19 -18.17 11.57
C ALA A 23 4.53 -17.84 10.22
N ASP A 24 3.29 -17.35 10.27
CA ASP A 24 2.57 -16.79 9.12
C ASP A 24 3.04 -15.35 8.85
N VAL A 25 4.25 -15.24 8.28
CA VAL A 25 4.87 -13.97 7.91
C VAL A 25 5.32 -14.03 6.45
N PRO A 26 5.46 -12.87 5.76
CA PRO A 26 5.91 -12.85 4.37
C PRO A 26 7.26 -13.56 4.20
N GLN A 27 7.43 -14.31 3.10
CA GLN A 27 8.65 -15.08 2.83
C GLN A 27 9.93 -14.23 2.93
N LYS A 28 9.88 -12.99 2.45
CA LYS A 28 11.00 -12.03 2.54
C LYS A 28 11.48 -11.78 3.97
N VAL A 29 10.58 -11.81 4.95
CA VAL A 29 10.91 -11.66 6.38
C VAL A 29 11.64 -12.91 6.87
N LYS A 30 11.18 -14.10 6.45
CA LYS A 30 11.82 -15.38 6.78
C LYS A 30 13.24 -15.47 6.20
N ASP A 31 13.42 -15.07 4.94
CA ASP A 31 14.72 -15.09 4.27
C ASP A 31 15.70 -14.10 4.92
N ARG A 32 15.23 -12.92 5.33
CA ARG A 32 16.07 -11.97 6.08
C ARG A 32 16.47 -12.52 7.45
N ALA A 33 15.54 -13.18 8.14
CA ALA A 33 15.84 -13.81 9.42
C ALA A 33 16.91 -14.90 9.29
N SER A 34 16.82 -15.75 8.28
CA SER A 34 17.82 -16.80 8.04
C SER A 34 19.19 -16.23 7.65
N VAL A 35 19.24 -15.17 6.82
CA VAL A 35 20.48 -14.44 6.50
C VAL A 35 21.17 -13.92 7.76
N ILE A 36 20.42 -13.31 8.69
CA ILE A 36 20.96 -12.76 9.94
C ILE A 36 21.53 -13.88 10.82
N ARG A 37 20.81 -15.00 10.95
CA ARG A 37 21.26 -16.16 11.74
C ARG A 37 22.53 -16.78 11.15
N LEU A 38 22.60 -16.95 9.83
CA LEU A 38 23.79 -17.48 9.15
C LEU A 38 25.01 -16.57 9.33
N SER A 39 24.82 -15.25 9.30
CA SER A 39 25.87 -14.29 9.63
C SER A 39 26.34 -14.45 11.08
N ALA A 40 25.42 -14.68 12.03
CA ALA A 40 25.77 -14.90 13.44
C ALA A 40 26.55 -16.22 13.67
N HIS A 41 26.23 -17.26 12.89
CA HIS A 41 27.01 -18.50 12.82
C HIS A 41 28.37 -18.34 12.11
N GLY A 42 28.74 -17.15 11.67
CA GLY A 42 30.06 -16.84 11.13
C GLY A 42 30.22 -17.11 9.63
N TRP A 43 29.12 -17.23 8.88
CA TRP A 43 29.19 -17.36 7.43
C TRP A 43 29.62 -16.04 6.77
N TYR A 44 30.39 -16.14 5.69
CA TYR A 44 30.77 -15.00 4.87
C TYR A 44 29.59 -14.48 4.05
N VAL A 45 29.57 -13.17 3.81
CA VAL A 45 28.55 -12.50 2.99
C VAL A 45 28.43 -13.14 1.61
N GLU A 46 29.55 -13.46 0.97
CA GLU A 46 29.63 -14.13 -0.35
C GLU A 46 28.93 -15.50 -0.33
N LYS A 47 29.20 -16.30 0.71
CA LYS A 47 28.60 -17.63 0.89
C LYS A 47 27.09 -17.55 1.14
N ILE A 48 26.66 -16.57 1.93
CA ILE A 48 25.24 -16.32 2.18
C ILE A 48 24.55 -15.87 0.88
N ALA A 49 25.15 -14.93 0.16
CA ALA A 49 24.64 -14.42 -1.11
C ALA A 49 24.44 -15.55 -2.13
N ALA A 50 25.42 -16.44 -2.28
CA ALA A 50 25.32 -17.63 -3.13
C ALA A 50 24.20 -18.59 -2.68
N HIS A 51 24.03 -18.79 -1.37
CA HIS A 51 23.00 -19.68 -0.82
C HIS A 51 21.57 -19.20 -1.11
N PHE A 52 21.33 -17.88 -1.08
CA PHE A 52 20.00 -17.29 -1.36
C PHE A 52 19.82 -16.83 -2.81
N ASN A 53 20.84 -16.99 -3.66
CA ASN A 53 20.90 -16.40 -5.00
C ASN A 53 20.65 -14.88 -4.99
N TRP A 54 21.25 -14.18 -4.03
CA TRP A 54 21.17 -12.72 -3.86
C TRP A 54 22.48 -12.05 -4.23
N THR A 55 22.43 -10.74 -4.46
CA THR A 55 23.67 -9.94 -4.52
C THR A 55 24.25 -9.77 -3.12
N GLU A 56 25.58 -9.72 -3.02
CA GLU A 56 26.24 -9.45 -1.74
C GLU A 56 25.81 -8.11 -1.14
N GLN A 57 25.52 -7.11 -1.98
CA GLN A 57 25.04 -5.80 -1.54
C GLN A 57 23.70 -5.92 -0.79
N THR A 58 22.77 -6.74 -1.28
CA THR A 58 21.50 -7.00 -0.60
C THR A 58 21.72 -7.63 0.78
N VAL A 59 22.64 -8.59 0.88
CA VAL A 59 23.00 -9.21 2.17
C VAL A 59 23.60 -8.17 3.13
N ARG A 60 24.54 -7.33 2.66
CA ARG A 60 25.12 -6.24 3.46
C ARG A 60 24.03 -5.28 3.97
N GLU A 61 23.10 -4.88 3.11
CA GLU A 61 21.98 -4.00 3.48
C GLU A 61 21.09 -4.60 4.56
N VAL A 62 20.79 -5.91 4.48
CA VAL A 62 20.00 -6.61 5.51
C VAL A 62 20.73 -6.60 6.85
N LEU A 63 22.03 -6.91 6.86
CA LEU A 63 22.84 -6.90 8.08
C LEU A 63 22.96 -5.49 8.67
N HIS A 64 23.13 -4.46 7.85
CA HIS A 64 23.16 -3.07 8.31
C HIS A 64 21.80 -2.61 8.87
N LYS A 65 20.70 -2.99 8.22
CA LYS A 65 19.35 -2.71 8.73
C LYS A 65 19.10 -3.39 10.07
N TRP A 66 19.51 -4.65 10.22
CA TRP A 66 19.45 -5.35 11.50
C TRP A 66 20.25 -4.63 12.59
N LYS A 67 21.49 -4.23 12.29
CA LYS A 67 22.33 -3.51 13.26
C LYS A 67 21.72 -2.18 13.72
N LYS A 68 20.96 -1.50 12.83
CA LYS A 68 20.35 -0.19 13.12
C LYS A 68 18.98 -0.29 13.80
N LEU A 69 18.15 -1.24 13.38
CA LEU A 69 16.72 -1.30 13.74
C LEU A 69 16.32 -2.59 14.47
N GLY A 70 17.21 -3.57 14.57
CA GLY A 70 16.91 -4.88 15.15
C GLY A 70 15.77 -5.58 14.42
N LEU A 71 14.82 -6.11 15.18
CA LEU A 71 13.65 -6.85 14.66
C LEU A 71 12.87 -6.02 13.64
N ASP A 72 12.58 -4.75 13.92
CA ASP A 72 11.82 -3.88 13.01
C ASP A 72 12.45 -3.77 11.61
N GLY A 73 13.77 -3.97 11.51
CA GLY A 73 14.51 -3.96 10.26
C GLY A 73 14.19 -5.13 9.31
N LEU A 74 13.53 -6.18 9.79
CA LEU A 74 13.12 -7.31 8.97
C LEU A 74 11.92 -6.97 8.09
N TRP A 75 10.99 -6.14 8.57
CA TRP A 75 9.77 -5.80 7.86
C TRP A 75 10.04 -4.80 6.74
N SER A 76 9.35 -4.99 5.61
CA SER A 76 9.37 -3.97 4.55
C SER A 76 8.52 -2.80 4.99
N LYS A 77 9.05 -1.58 4.84
CA LYS A 77 8.24 -0.38 4.97
C LYS A 77 7.11 -0.41 3.92
N PRO A 78 5.91 0.11 4.24
CA PRO A 78 4.85 0.28 3.26
C PRO A 78 5.40 1.08 2.07
N GLY A 79 5.00 0.68 0.86
CA GLY A 79 5.58 1.19 -0.38
C GLY A 79 5.45 2.72 -0.51
N ARG A 80 6.37 3.33 -1.27
CA ARG A 80 6.43 4.79 -1.52
C ARG A 80 5.28 5.35 -2.39
N GLY A 81 4.25 4.55 -2.67
CA GLY A 81 3.14 4.96 -3.51
C GLY A 81 2.46 6.23 -2.99
N ARG A 82 1.89 7.02 -3.90
CA ARG A 82 1.12 8.21 -3.53
C ARG A 82 0.00 7.79 -2.59
N LYS A 83 0.01 8.32 -1.36
CA LYS A 83 -1.07 8.09 -0.41
C LYS A 83 -2.39 8.57 -1.03
N PRO A 84 -3.50 7.83 -0.84
CA PRO A 84 -4.81 8.29 -1.31
C PRO A 84 -5.11 9.69 -0.76
N LYS A 85 -5.74 10.54 -1.58
CA LYS A 85 -6.17 11.89 -1.15
C LYS A 85 -7.42 11.88 -0.25
N TRP A 86 -8.01 10.71 -0.05
CA TRP A 86 -9.29 10.49 0.60
C TRP A 86 -9.12 9.42 1.68
N THR A 87 -10.02 9.42 2.64
CA THR A 87 -10.08 8.48 3.75
C THR A 87 -11.25 7.52 3.58
N GLU A 88 -11.20 6.36 4.21
CA GLU A 88 -12.29 5.38 4.13
C GLU A 88 -13.64 5.94 4.59
N ALA A 89 -13.62 6.93 5.48
CA ALA A 89 -14.82 7.65 5.92
C ALA A 89 -15.50 8.40 4.76
N ASP A 90 -14.73 8.97 3.83
CA ASP A 90 -15.28 9.72 2.69
C ASP A 90 -15.98 8.79 1.68
N ILE A 91 -15.52 7.55 1.57
CA ILE A 91 -16.20 6.53 0.74
C ILE A 91 -17.47 6.04 1.42
N LYS A 92 -17.42 5.75 2.72
CA LYS A 92 -18.62 5.32 3.45
C LYS A 92 -19.73 6.37 3.39
N PHE A 93 -19.35 7.64 3.51
CA PHE A 93 -20.28 8.75 3.32
C PHE A 93 -20.96 8.74 1.94
N LEU A 94 -20.21 8.43 0.87
CA LEU A 94 -20.79 8.28 -0.47
C LEU A 94 -21.72 7.06 -0.57
N GLU A 95 -21.37 5.95 0.07
CA GLU A 95 -22.22 4.75 0.11
C GLU A 95 -23.54 5.05 0.83
N GLU A 96 -23.49 5.69 1.99
CA GLU A 96 -24.68 6.15 2.74
C GLU A 96 -25.53 7.14 1.91
N CYS A 97 -24.90 8.09 1.22
CA CYS A 97 -25.60 9.02 0.32
C CYS A 97 -26.30 8.31 -0.83
N LEU A 98 -25.73 7.22 -1.35
CA LEU A 98 -26.33 6.42 -2.43
C LEU A 98 -27.45 5.51 -1.92
N GLU A 99 -27.37 5.04 -0.67
CA GLU A 99 -28.41 4.23 -0.04
C GLU A 99 -29.65 5.06 0.34
N GLN A 100 -29.47 6.27 0.88
CA GLN A 100 -30.59 7.11 1.31
C GLN A 100 -31.37 7.70 0.12
N GLU A 101 -30.73 7.88 -1.03
CA GLU A 101 -31.37 8.45 -2.21
C GLU A 101 -31.16 7.55 -3.43
N PRO A 102 -32.17 6.76 -3.85
CA PRO A 102 -32.09 5.90 -5.04
C PRO A 102 -32.22 6.71 -6.35
N ARG A 103 -31.71 7.95 -6.37
CA ARG A 103 -31.57 8.74 -7.60
C ARG A 103 -30.28 8.34 -8.30
N THR A 104 -30.31 8.27 -9.62
CA THR A 104 -29.10 8.05 -10.44
C THR A 104 -28.21 9.28 -10.36
N TYR A 105 -27.37 9.34 -9.33
CA TYR A 105 -26.37 10.39 -9.19
C TYR A 105 -25.37 10.32 -10.33
N ASN A 106 -25.17 11.44 -11.02
CA ASN A 106 -24.06 11.58 -11.95
C ASN A 106 -22.75 11.67 -11.16
N SER A 107 -21.69 10.99 -11.62
CA SER A 107 -20.33 11.06 -11.06
C SER A 107 -19.83 12.49 -10.76
N VAL A 108 -20.26 13.48 -11.54
CA VAL A 108 -19.93 14.91 -11.33
C VAL A 108 -20.62 15.48 -10.08
N GLN A 109 -21.88 15.10 -9.84
CA GLN A 109 -22.65 15.56 -8.66
C GLN A 109 -22.07 14.99 -7.37
N LEU A 110 -21.62 13.73 -7.39
CA LEU A 110 -20.95 13.12 -6.25
C LEU A 110 -19.60 13.79 -5.94
N ALA A 111 -18.85 14.17 -6.97
CA ALA A 111 -17.60 14.92 -6.80
C ALA A 111 -17.85 16.29 -6.16
N GLN A 112 -18.90 17.00 -6.60
CA GLN A 112 -19.28 18.29 -6.04
C GLN A 112 -19.76 18.18 -4.59
N LYS A 113 -20.57 17.17 -4.25
CA LYS A 113 -20.99 16.93 -2.86
C LYS A 113 -19.79 16.65 -1.95
N LEU A 114 -18.84 15.83 -2.40
CA LEU A 114 -17.59 15.58 -1.66
C LEU A 114 -16.74 16.84 -1.46
N GLU A 115 -16.66 17.69 -2.48
CA GLU A 115 -15.94 18.95 -2.37
C GLU A 115 -16.63 19.91 -1.39
N GLN A 116 -17.96 19.98 -1.38
CA GLN A 116 -18.73 20.84 -0.47
C GLN A 116 -18.65 20.38 0.99
N GLU A 117 -18.82 19.09 1.24
CA GLU A 117 -18.96 18.59 2.62
C GLU A 117 -17.62 18.22 3.27
N ARG A 118 -16.66 17.76 2.46
CA ARG A 118 -15.36 17.27 2.95
C ARG A 118 -14.17 18.09 2.46
N SER A 119 -14.38 19.07 1.55
CA SER A 119 -13.30 19.85 0.92
C SER A 119 -12.25 18.98 0.20
N ILE A 120 -12.66 17.81 -0.29
CA ILE A 120 -11.78 16.87 -1.00
C ILE A 120 -12.08 16.91 -2.49
N ASN A 121 -11.11 17.40 -3.27
CA ASN A 121 -11.22 17.44 -4.73
C ASN A 121 -10.78 16.10 -5.36
N LEU A 122 -11.76 15.33 -5.83
CA LEU A 122 -11.59 14.06 -6.53
C LEU A 122 -12.11 14.13 -7.96
N SER A 123 -11.43 13.43 -8.86
CA SER A 123 -11.88 13.29 -10.25
C SER A 123 -13.12 12.40 -10.33
N PRO A 124 -14.16 12.80 -11.11
CA PRO A 124 -15.36 11.98 -11.32
C PRO A 124 -15.08 10.57 -11.86
N ASP A 125 -14.12 10.44 -12.77
CA ASP A 125 -13.72 9.13 -13.33
C ASP A 125 -13.11 8.21 -12.29
N TRP A 126 -12.39 8.81 -11.33
CA TRP A 126 -11.79 8.07 -10.23
C TRP A 126 -12.87 7.59 -9.24
N LEU A 127 -13.86 8.42 -8.91
CA LEU A 127 -15.02 8.03 -8.09
C LEU A 127 -15.76 6.85 -8.71
N ARG A 128 -16.00 6.90 -10.03
CA ARG A 128 -16.59 5.79 -10.77
C ARG A 128 -15.77 4.50 -10.63
N ARG A 129 -14.44 4.58 -10.75
CA ARG A 129 -13.55 3.42 -10.62
C ARG A 129 -13.58 2.83 -9.21
N VAL A 130 -13.69 3.67 -8.19
CA VAL A 130 -13.70 3.27 -6.78
C VAL A 130 -15.01 2.63 -6.38
N LEU A 131 -16.12 3.24 -6.75
CA LEU A 131 -17.46 2.71 -6.47
C LEU A 131 -17.70 1.41 -7.26
N LYS A 132 -17.15 1.28 -8.48
CA LYS A 132 -17.10 -0.02 -9.20
C LYS A 132 -16.29 -1.08 -8.49
N LYS A 133 -15.11 -0.74 -7.92
CA LYS A 133 -14.26 -1.70 -7.20
C LYS A 133 -14.92 -2.23 -5.92
N ARG A 134 -15.79 -1.43 -5.30
CA ARG A 134 -16.55 -1.77 -4.09
C ARG A 134 -17.84 -2.55 -4.37
N GLY A 135 -18.29 -2.60 -5.62
CA GLY A 135 -19.48 -3.34 -6.05
C GLY A 135 -20.78 -2.52 -6.10
N SER A 136 -20.75 -1.22 -5.77
CA SER A 136 -21.95 -0.37 -5.69
C SER A 136 -22.50 0.09 -7.04
N PHE A 137 -21.73 -0.07 -8.13
CA PHE A 137 -22.19 0.19 -9.50
C PHE A 137 -22.25 -1.14 -10.27
N GLY A 138 -23.31 -1.89 -10.02
CA GLY A 138 -23.75 -2.98 -10.90
C GLY A 138 -24.17 -2.43 -12.26
N ASN A 139 -23.92 -3.21 -13.31
CA ASN A 139 -24.11 -2.89 -14.73
C ASN A 139 -25.60 -2.83 -15.12
N GLU A 140 -26.47 -2.32 -14.27
CA GLU A 140 -27.89 -2.16 -14.58
C GLU A 140 -28.04 -0.93 -15.48
N LEU A 141 -28.53 -1.15 -16.70
CA LEU A 141 -29.01 -0.10 -17.60
C LEU A 141 -30.19 0.61 -16.91
N GLY A 142 -29.87 1.59 -16.06
CA GLY A 142 -30.87 2.45 -15.43
C GLY A 142 -31.74 3.08 -16.50
N LYS A 143 -33.03 2.74 -16.49
CA LYS A 143 -34.03 3.29 -17.41
C LYS A 143 -33.95 4.82 -17.37
N ALA A 144 -33.74 5.42 -18.53
CA ALA A 144 -33.69 6.86 -18.70
C ALA A 144 -35.05 7.48 -18.35
N THR A 145 -35.21 7.97 -17.13
CA THR A 145 -36.32 8.87 -16.79
C THR A 145 -35.95 10.27 -17.27
N LYS A 146 -36.49 10.59 -18.45
CA LYS A 146 -36.68 11.89 -19.12
C LYS A 146 -35.75 13.05 -18.72
N GLU A 147 -35.08 13.55 -19.77
CA GLU A 147 -34.37 14.83 -19.93
C GLU A 147 -34.63 15.86 -18.81
N ASN A 148 -33.62 16.10 -17.98
CA ASN A 148 -33.51 17.36 -17.26
C ASN A 148 -32.27 18.10 -17.74
N LYS A 149 -32.60 19.12 -18.52
CA LYS A 149 -31.80 20.24 -19.05
C LYS A 149 -30.80 20.79 -18.02
N THR A 150 -29.66 21.27 -18.55
CA THR A 150 -28.82 22.39 -18.01
C THR A 150 -27.69 21.93 -17.04
N GLN A 151 -26.42 22.36 -17.09
CA GLN A 151 -25.68 23.40 -17.84
C GLN A 151 -24.18 22.99 -17.86
N TYR A 152 -23.53 23.05 -19.02
CA TYR A 152 -22.07 22.92 -19.11
C TYR A 152 -21.46 24.25 -18.66
N CYS A 153 -20.74 24.27 -17.53
CA CYS A 153 -19.94 25.44 -17.16
C CYS A 153 -18.69 25.45 -18.03
N ASN A 154 -18.70 26.27 -19.08
CA ASN A 154 -17.53 26.57 -19.89
C ASN A 154 -16.42 27.12 -18.98
N LYS A 155 -15.29 26.42 -18.93
CA LYS A 155 -14.05 26.98 -18.39
C LYS A 155 -13.66 28.18 -19.26
N SER A 156 -13.82 29.38 -18.73
CA SER A 156 -13.21 30.57 -19.32
C SER A 156 -11.69 30.48 -19.15
N ASN A 157 -11.01 30.52 -20.30
CA ASN A 157 -9.58 30.72 -20.46
C ASN A 157 -9.12 31.92 -19.61
N ARG A 158 -8.09 31.72 -18.78
CA ARG A 158 -7.20 32.82 -18.41
C ARG A 158 -6.01 32.78 -19.36
N GLN A 159 -5.99 33.69 -20.33
CA GLN A 159 -4.76 34.12 -20.98
C GLN A 159 -4.31 35.44 -20.32
N THR A 160 -3.01 35.43 -20.02
CA THR A 160 -2.07 36.54 -19.75
C THR A 160 -2.59 37.97 -19.76
#